data_AF-A0A962LIR1-F1
#
_entry.id   AF-A0A962LIR1-F1
#
_cell.length_a   1.000
_cell.length_b   1.000
_cell.length_c   1.000
_cell.angle_alpha   90.00
_cell.angle_beta   90.00
_cell.angle_gamma   90.00
#
_symmetry.space_group_name_H-M   'P 1'
#
loop_
_entity.id
_entity.type
_entity.pdbx_description
1 polymer ?
#
loop_
_entity_poly.entity_id
_entity_poly.type
_entity_poly.pdbx_seq_one_letter_code
_entity_poly.pdbx_strand_id
1 'polypeptide(L)'
;MAFEDTMRSLREFDVNDLDFDNVGSWPLPVKLFIWVALFALVMVGGYYYHIKDLQTQLAQIEGKEVELKKDFEKKAFEAANLEAYRQQMAEMEESFGALVS
;
A
#
# COMPACT_ATOMS: atom_id res chain seq x y z
N MET A 1 -42.50 -8.74 18.01
CA MET A 1 -42.93 -9.83 17.12
C MET A 1 -41.77 -10.33 16.26
N ALA A 2 -41.45 -9.77 15.08
CA ALA A 2 -40.39 -10.36 14.21
C ALA A 2 -38.99 -10.48 14.86
N PHE A 3 -38.57 -9.49 15.66
CA PHE A 3 -37.29 -9.52 16.37
C PHE A 3 -37.27 -10.53 17.53
N GLU A 4 -38.39 -10.69 18.23
CA GLU A 4 -38.53 -11.67 19.31
C GLU A 4 -38.58 -13.10 18.77
N ASP A 5 -39.24 -13.31 17.63
CA ASP A 5 -39.28 -14.60 16.93
C ASP A 5 -37.87 -14.99 16.43
N THR A 6 -37.08 -14.04 15.92
CA THR A 6 -35.68 -14.31 15.56
C THR A 6 -34.81 -14.63 16.77
N MET A 7 -35.04 -13.98 17.91
CA MET A 7 -34.30 -14.23 19.15
C MET A 7 -34.68 -15.56 19.81
N ARG A 8 -35.94 -15.97 19.67
CA ARG A 8 -36.43 -17.29 20.14
C ARG A 8 -35.87 -18.41 19.27
N SER A 9 -35.93 -18.25 17.94
CA SER A 9 -35.33 -19.18 16.98
C SER A 9 -33.82 -19.36 17.20
N LEU A 10 -33.09 -18.30 17.55
CA LEU A 10 -31.65 -18.39 17.84
C LEU A 10 -31.34 -19.10 19.17
N ARG A 11 -32.23 -18.98 20.16
CA ARG A 11 -32.04 -19.60 21.49
C ARG A 11 -32.41 -21.09 21.51
N GLU A 12 -33.34 -21.48 20.65
CA GLU A 12 -33.82 -22.86 20.51
C GLU A 12 -32.99 -23.66 19.50
N PHE A 13 -32.08 -23.00 18.78
CA PHE A 13 -31.18 -23.62 17.81
C PHE A 13 -29.98 -24.29 18.49
N ASP A 14 -29.88 -25.61 18.41
CA ASP A 14 -28.72 -26.38 18.84
C ASP A 14 -27.72 -26.52 17.67
N VAL A 15 -26.50 -26.02 17.87
CA VAL A 15 -25.40 -26.09 16.89
C VAL A 15 -24.98 -27.55 16.64
N ASN A 16 -25.31 -28.49 17.53
CA ASN A 16 -24.98 -29.90 17.34
C ASN A 16 -25.94 -30.63 16.38
N ASP A 17 -27.10 -30.06 16.05
CA ASP A 17 -28.08 -30.60 15.10
C ASP A 17 -27.95 -29.95 13.71
N LEU A 18 -26.84 -29.23 13.49
CA LEU A 18 -26.44 -28.68 12.19
C LEU A 18 -26.10 -29.81 11.22
N ASP A 19 -27.12 -30.29 10.51
CA ASP A 19 -26.93 -31.20 9.39
C ASP A 19 -26.41 -30.41 8.16
N PHE A 20 -25.15 -30.66 7.79
CA PHE A 20 -24.51 -30.09 6.61
C PHE A 20 -25.04 -30.66 5.29
N ASP A 21 -25.73 -31.80 5.32
CA ASP A 21 -26.44 -32.34 4.15
C ASP A 21 -27.75 -31.58 3.88
N ASN A 22 -28.26 -30.81 4.86
CA ASN A 22 -29.47 -29.98 4.71
C ASN A 22 -29.28 -28.53 5.18
N VAL A 23 -28.28 -27.83 4.61
CA VAL A 23 -28.03 -26.39 4.85
C VAL A 23 -29.27 -25.51 4.53
N GLY A 24 -30.17 -26.01 3.68
CA GLY A 24 -31.42 -25.35 3.30
C GLY A 24 -32.43 -25.22 4.43
N SER A 25 -32.37 -26.02 5.49
CA SER A 25 -33.32 -25.97 6.62
C SER A 25 -32.91 -25.00 7.74
N TRP A 26 -31.69 -24.46 7.70
CA TRP A 26 -31.18 -23.65 8.81
C TRP A 26 -31.97 -22.35 9.03
N PRO A 27 -32.03 -21.83 10.27
CA PRO A 27 -32.67 -20.56 10.57
C PRO A 27 -32.11 -19.42 9.70
N LEU A 28 -32.99 -18.54 9.24
CA LEU A 28 -32.62 -17.38 8.42
C LEU A 28 -31.49 -16.53 9.02
N PRO A 29 -31.44 -16.25 10.34
CA PRO A 29 -30.34 -15.48 10.93
C PRO A 29 -28.96 -16.13 10.78
N VAL A 30 -28.88 -17.46 10.90
CA VAL A 30 -27.62 -18.22 10.79
C VAL A 30 -27.10 -18.18 9.36
N LYS A 31 -27.99 -18.39 8.38
CA LYS A 31 -27.63 -18.26 6.96
C LYS A 31 -27.10 -16.87 6.66
N LEU A 32 -27.81 -15.82 7.09
CA LEU A 32 -27.40 -14.44 6.86
C LEU A 32 -26.02 -14.14 7.46
N PHE A 33 -25.76 -14.64 8.68
CA PHE A 33 -24.47 -14.47 9.33
C PHE A 33 -23.33 -15.10 8.53
N ILE A 34 -23.50 -16.33 8.04
CA ILE A 34 -22.47 -17.02 7.24
C ILE A 34 -22.21 -16.29 5.92
N TRP A 35 -23.26 -15.80 5.25
CA TRP A 35 -23.12 -14.99 4.05
C TRP A 35 -22.28 -13.73 4.29
N VAL A 36 -22.57 -13.01 5.39
CA VAL A 36 -21.81 -11.82 5.78
C VAL A 36 -20.36 -12.18 6.15
N ALA A 37 -20.15 -13.29 6.87
CA ALA A 37 -18.82 -13.75 7.24
C ALA A 37 -17.98 -14.13 6.02
N LEU A 38 -18.55 -14.86 5.05
CA LEU A 38 -17.89 -15.19 3.79
C LEU A 38 -17.57 -13.94 2.97
N PHE A 39 -18.51 -13.00 2.89
CA PHE A 39 -18.28 -11.73 2.21
C PHE A 39 -17.14 -10.92 2.84
N ALA A 40 -17.13 -10.81 4.17
CA ALA A 40 -16.05 -10.17 4.92
C ALA A 40 -14.71 -10.88 4.69
N LEU A 41 -14.70 -12.21 4.69
CA LEU A 41 -13.50 -13.01 4.44
C LEU A 41 -12.93 -12.75 3.05
N VAL A 42 -13.79 -12.68 2.02
CA VAL A 42 -13.38 -12.35 0.65
C VAL A 42 -12.83 -10.91 0.57
N MET A 43 -13.46 -9.94 1.23
CA MET A 43 -12.95 -8.56 1.26
C MET A 43 -11.59 -8.47 1.95
N VAL A 44 -11.42 -9.11 3.10
CA VAL A 44 -10.15 -9.15 3.83
C VAL A 44 -9.09 -9.84 2.97
N GLY A 45 -9.40 -10.99 2.38
CA GLY A 45 -8.51 -11.68 1.45
C GLY A 45 -8.09 -10.78 0.28
N GLY A 46 -9.05 -10.18 -0.42
CA GLY A 46 -8.78 -9.26 -1.53
C GLY A 46 -7.93 -8.05 -1.13
N TYR A 47 -8.17 -7.47 0.04
CA TYR A 47 -7.36 -6.37 0.56
C TYR A 47 -5.91 -6.79 0.83
N TYR A 48 -5.70 -7.91 1.52
CA TYR A 48 -4.36 -8.38 1.85
C TYR A 48 -3.57 -8.84 0.63
N TYR A 49 -4.21 -9.52 -0.33
CA TYR A 49 -3.54 -10.05 -1.52
C TYR A 49 -3.28 -9.00 -2.59
N HIS A 50 -4.19 -8.04 -2.79
CA HIS A 50 -4.08 -7.09 -3.89
C HIS A 50 -3.69 -5.69 -3.42
N ILE A 51 -4.45 -5.12 -2.49
CA ILE A 51 -4.33 -3.69 -2.13
C ILE A 51 -3.01 -3.40 -1.43
N LYS A 52 -2.53 -4.30 -0.57
CA LYS A 52 -1.26 -4.14 0.15
C LYS A 52 -0.05 -4.06 -0.78
N ASP A 53 -0.05 -4.89 -1.82
CA ASP A 53 1.05 -4.90 -2.80
C ASP A 53 1.06 -3.60 -3.62
N LEU A 54 -0.11 -3.15 -4.08
CA LEU A 54 -0.26 -1.86 -4.77
C LEU A 54 0.23 -0.68 -3.93
N GLN A 55 -0.10 -0.62 -2.63
CA GLN A 55 0.39 0.44 -1.75
C GLN A 55 1.91 0.42 -1.61
N THR A 56 2.50 -0.78 -1.55
CA THR A 56 3.96 -0.92 -1.45
C THR A 56 4.65 -0.47 -2.73
N GLN A 57 4.11 -0.86 -3.89
CA GLN A 57 4.62 -0.42 -5.20
C GLN A 57 4.50 1.10 -5.36
N LEU A 58 3.38 1.69 -4.93
CA LEU A 58 3.17 3.14 -4.98
C LEU A 58 4.26 3.87 -4.17
N ALA A 59 4.48 3.47 -2.91
CA ALA A 59 5.49 4.08 -2.06
C ALA A 59 6.92 3.97 -2.65
N GLN A 60 7.24 2.86 -3.32
CA GLN A 60 8.52 2.71 -4.01
C GLN A 60 8.68 3.67 -5.18
N ILE A 61 7.63 3.85 -6.00
CA ILE A 61 7.65 4.74 -7.15
C ILE A 61 7.73 6.20 -6.71
N GLU A 62 6.97 6.59 -5.68
CA GLU A 62 7.05 7.94 -5.09
C GLU A 62 8.45 8.23 -4.55
N GLY A 63 9.08 7.26 -3.88
CA GLY A 63 10.48 7.40 -3.42
C GLY A 63 11.45 7.65 -4.56
N LYS A 64 11.32 6.91 -5.68
CA LYS A 64 12.13 7.13 -6.89
C LYS A 64 11.88 8.49 -7.51
N GLU A 65 10.64 8.95 -7.56
CA GLU A 65 10.30 10.26 -8.10
C GLU A 65 11.02 11.39 -7.33
N VAL A 66 11.03 11.31 -6.00
CA VAL A 66 11.75 12.29 -5.15
C VAL A 66 13.25 12.25 -5.39
N GLU A 67 13.84 11.06 -5.53
CA GLU A 67 15.26 10.90 -5.86
C GLU A 67 15.60 11.51 -7.21
N LEU A 68 14.83 11.18 -8.26
CA LEU A 68 15.04 11.72 -9.61
C LEU A 68 14.91 13.24 -9.66
N LYS A 69 13.96 13.83 -8.90
CA LYS A 69 13.82 15.30 -8.81
C LYS A 69 15.05 15.94 -8.18
N LYS A 70 15.57 15.37 -7.08
CA LYS A 70 16.80 15.88 -6.44
C LYS A 70 18.00 15.78 -7.36
N ASP A 71 18.13 14.67 -8.09
CA ASP A 71 19.21 14.49 -9.05
C ASP A 71 19.13 15.49 -10.21
N PHE A 72 17.92 15.76 -10.68
CA PHE A 72 17.69 16.78 -11.70
C PHE A 72 18.06 18.18 -11.20
N GLU A 73 17.60 18.56 -10.00
CA GLU A 73 17.94 19.85 -9.37
C GLU A 73 19.45 20.01 -9.19
N LYS A 74 20.13 18.97 -8.70
CA LYS A 74 21.59 18.96 -8.52
C LYS A 74 22.31 19.16 -9.84
N LYS A 75 21.96 18.37 -10.87
CA LYS A 75 22.57 18.49 -12.20
C LYS A 75 22.29 19.82 -12.87
N ALA A 76 21.09 20.37 -12.69
CA ALA A 76 20.75 21.69 -13.19
C ALA A 76 21.57 22.79 -12.51
N PHE A 77 21.78 22.69 -11.20
CA PHE A 77 22.64 23.61 -10.44
C PHE A 77 24.11 23.50 -10.85
N GLU A 78 24.63 22.29 -11.02
CA GLU A 78 25.99 22.05 -11.51
C GLU A 78 26.18 22.59 -12.93
N ALA A 79 25.23 22.36 -13.84
CA ALA A 79 25.27 22.86 -15.20
C ALA A 79 25.23 24.40 -15.25
N ALA A 80 24.43 25.03 -14.38
CA ALA A 80 24.36 26.50 -14.30
C ALA A 80 25.66 27.12 -13.74
N ASN A 81 26.34 26.44 -12.81
CA ASN A 81 27.59 26.92 -12.21
C ASN A 81 28.85 26.37 -12.91
N LEU A 82 28.69 25.63 -14.01
CA LEU A 82 29.79 25.00 -14.73
C LEU A 82 30.85 26.01 -15.21
N GLU A 83 30.40 27.18 -15.67
CA GLU A 83 31.27 28.27 -16.11
C GLU A 83 32.17 28.76 -14.96
N ALA A 84 31.59 28.99 -13.78
CA ALA A 84 32.31 29.44 -12.59
C ALA A 84 33.29 28.37 -12.07
N TYR A 85 32.89 27.09 -12.07
CA TYR A 85 33.79 25.99 -11.73
C TYR A 85 34.95 25.83 -12.73
N ARG A 86 34.72 26.05 -14.03
CA ARG A 86 35.80 26.09 -15.03
C ARG A 86 36.77 27.25 -14.80
N GLN A 87 36.25 28.41 -14.41
CA GLN A 87 37.07 29.59 -14.13
C GLN A 87 37.94 29.37 -12.88
N GLN A 88 37.40 28.77 -11.82
CA GLN A 88 38.18 28.38 -10.64
C GLN A 88 39.28 27.36 -10.97
N MET A 89 39.00 26.39 -11.85
CA MET A 89 40.02 25.45 -12.32
C MET A 89 41.15 26.14 -13.07
N ALA A 90 40.84 27.13 -13.93
CA ALA A 90 41.83 27.89 -14.67
C ALA A 90 42.71 28.76 -13.73
N GLU A 91 42.13 29.43 -12.73
CA GLU A 91 42.89 30.15 -11.70
C GLU A 91 43.79 29.20 -10.89
N MET A 92 43.33 27.98 -10.63
CA MET A 92 44.11 26.96 -9.94
C MET A 92 45.30 26.50 -10.80
N GLU A 93 45.11 26.26 -12.10
CA GLU A 93 46.18 25.93 -13.05
C GLU A 93 47.22 27.04 -13.15
N GLU A 94 46.79 28.31 -13.20
CA GLU A 94 47.70 29.46 -13.26
C GLU A 94 48.52 29.60 -11.96
N SER A 95 47.87 29.41 -10.80
CA SER A 95 48.54 29.42 -9.49
C SER A 95 49.53 28.26 -9.32
N PHE A 96 49.19 27.06 -9.80
CA PHE A 96 50.10 25.91 -9.78
C PHE A 96 51.24 26.06 -10.78
N GLY A 97 50.99 26.62 -11.96
CA GLY A 97 52.02 26.92 -12.97
C GLY A 97 53.06 27.90 -12.45
N ALA A 98 52.64 28.97 -11.77
CA ALA A 98 53.53 29.97 -11.17
C ALA A 98 54.37 29.43 -9.99
N LEU A 99 53.95 28.33 -9.35
CA LEU A 99 54.71 27.68 -8.28
C LEU A 99 55.69 26.61 -8.80
N VAL A 100 55.51 26.15 -10.04
CA VAL A 100 56.34 25.11 -10.68
C VAL A 100 57.38 25.69 -11.65
N SER A 101 57.20 26.93 -12.12
CA SER A 101 58.19 27.69 -12.91
C SER A 101 59.18 28.44 -12.03
#